data_AF-A0A966XY57-F1
#
_entry.id   AF-A0A966XY57-F1
#
_cell.length_a   1.000
_cell.length_b   1.000
_cell.length_c   1.000
_cell.angle_alpha   90.00
_cell.angle_beta   90.00
_cell.angle_gamma   90.00
#
_symmetry.space_group_name_H-M   'P 1'
#
loop_
_entity.id
_entity.type
_entity.pdbx_description
1 polymer ?
#
loop_
_entity_poly.entity_id
_entity_poly.type
_entity_poly.pdbx_seq_one_letter_code
_entity_poly.pdbx_strand_id
1 'polypeptide(L)'
;MLAGLLGGLFVHTASAQQPATAQAFLDGVYRPYLRKGYEGPSAAKYAEIFVPDLFQAIDRDFRQAERKGEVPTLSGDAFLDADGPDPITDLAINVVVSGSKAVGAVAFVIQSPAHGVDRRQLTIDLVQTPAGWRIYDIASKRDFPNETLRGLFKLRR
;
A
#
# COMPACT_ATOMS: atom_id res chain seq x y z
N MET A 1 -16.32 49.57 -37.44
CA MET A 1 -16.40 49.85 -36.00
C MET A 1 -16.38 48.52 -35.25
N LEU A 2 -15.46 48.37 -34.30
CA LEU A 2 -15.28 47.20 -33.45
C LEU A 2 -16.34 47.15 -32.33
N ALA A 3 -16.86 45.97 -32.04
CA ALA A 3 -17.42 45.57 -30.75
C ALA A 3 -17.34 44.03 -30.72
N GLY A 4 -16.76 43.34 -29.75
CA GLY A 4 -16.32 43.66 -28.40
C GLY A 4 -16.43 42.33 -27.64
N LEU A 5 -15.35 41.55 -27.64
CA LEU A 5 -15.22 40.28 -26.92
C LEU A 5 -15.24 40.53 -25.40
N LEU A 6 -16.22 39.99 -24.69
CA LEU A 6 -16.18 39.84 -23.23
C LEU A 6 -15.99 38.35 -22.91
N GLY A 7 -14.71 37.96 -22.81
CA GLY A 7 -14.30 36.68 -22.24
C GLY A 7 -14.37 36.74 -20.72
N GLY A 8 -15.30 35.99 -20.12
CA GLY A 8 -15.35 35.79 -18.68
C GLY A 8 -14.29 34.79 -18.24
N LEU A 9 -13.33 35.23 -17.43
CA LEU A 9 -12.40 34.36 -16.72
C LEU A 9 -13.13 33.62 -15.60
N PHE A 10 -13.34 32.31 -15.76
CA PHE A 10 -13.66 31.42 -14.65
C PHE A 10 -12.39 31.19 -13.83
N VAL A 11 -12.28 31.88 -12.69
CA VAL A 11 -11.30 31.54 -11.65
C VAL A 11 -11.73 30.20 -11.06
N HIS A 12 -11.08 29.11 -11.49
CA HIS A 12 -11.17 27.84 -10.79
C HIS A 12 -10.50 28.02 -9.43
N THR A 13 -11.29 28.17 -8.38
CA THR A 13 -10.83 27.98 -7.01
C THR A 13 -10.40 26.53 -6.88
N ALA A 14 -9.11 26.26 -7.06
CA ALA A 14 -8.53 24.97 -6.73
C ALA A 14 -8.87 24.70 -5.27
N SER A 15 -9.77 23.75 -5.04
CA SER A 15 -10.05 23.23 -3.71
C SER A 15 -8.74 22.63 -3.24
N ALA A 16 -8.06 23.26 -2.28
CA ALA A 16 -6.92 22.67 -1.62
C ALA A 16 -7.44 21.44 -0.88
N GLN A 17 -7.39 20.29 -1.56
CA GLN A 17 -7.72 19.00 -0.98
C GLN A 17 -6.86 18.87 0.26
N GLN A 18 -7.48 18.80 1.44
CA GLN A 18 -6.73 18.59 2.67
C GLN A 18 -5.77 17.41 2.46
N PRO A 19 -4.49 17.53 2.85
CA PRO A 19 -3.55 16.44 2.70
C PRO A 19 -4.14 15.21 3.38
N ALA A 20 -4.22 14.11 2.63
CA ALA A 20 -4.79 12.87 3.14
C ALA A 20 -4.09 12.47 4.46
N THR A 21 -4.87 12.09 5.48
CA THR A 21 -4.32 11.61 6.74
C THR A 21 -3.66 10.24 6.55
N ALA A 22 -2.77 9.85 7.46
CA ALA A 22 -2.17 8.51 7.43
C ALA A 22 -3.24 7.39 7.53
N GLN A 23 -4.30 7.63 8.31
CA GLN A 23 -5.48 6.75 8.38
C GLN A 23 -6.18 6.64 7.02
N ALA A 24 -6.48 7.77 6.37
CA ALA A 24 -7.15 7.77 5.06
C ALA A 24 -6.30 7.11 3.97
N PHE A 25 -4.97 7.26 4.06
CA PHE A 25 -4.04 6.57 3.19
C PHE A 25 -4.12 5.04 3.36
N LEU A 26 -4.06 4.51 4.59
CA LEU A 26 -4.21 3.06 4.81
C LEU A 26 -5.60 2.55 4.48
N ASP A 27 -6.66 3.30 4.79
CA ASP A 27 -8.02 2.95 4.36
C ASP A 27 -8.09 2.80 2.83
N GLY A 28 -7.42 3.69 2.08
CA GLY A 28 -7.34 3.62 0.62
C GLY A 28 -6.58 2.41 0.07
N VAL A 29 -5.58 1.91 0.81
CA VAL A 29 -4.84 0.69 0.44
C VAL A 29 -5.65 -0.56 0.77
N TYR A 30 -6.25 -0.64 1.96
CA TYR A 30 -6.80 -1.89 2.49
C TYR A 30 -8.29 -2.10 2.24
N ARG A 31 -9.12 -1.06 2.23
CA ARG A 31 -10.58 -1.24 2.03
C ARG A 31 -10.95 -1.89 0.69
N PRO A 32 -10.22 -1.69 -0.42
CA PRO A 32 -10.49 -2.40 -1.66
C PRO A 32 -10.47 -3.94 -1.53
N TYR A 33 -9.72 -4.52 -0.58
CA TYR A 33 -9.71 -5.97 -0.32
C TYR A 33 -11.02 -6.54 0.21
N LEU A 34 -11.92 -5.70 0.73
CA LEU A 34 -13.27 -6.13 1.10
C LEU A 34 -14.15 -6.44 -0.13
N ARG A 35 -13.73 -5.99 -1.32
CA ARG A 35 -14.45 -6.27 -2.57
C ARG A 35 -14.03 -7.64 -3.10
N LYS A 36 -15.03 -8.48 -3.38
CA LYS A 36 -14.83 -9.79 -4.02
C LYS A 36 -14.05 -9.64 -5.34
N GLY A 37 -13.01 -10.46 -5.50
CA GLY A 37 -12.18 -10.50 -6.72
C GLY A 37 -11.17 -9.36 -6.84
N TYR A 38 -10.91 -8.62 -5.75
CA TYR A 38 -9.78 -7.69 -5.71
C TYR A 38 -8.49 -8.44 -5.37
N GLU A 39 -7.49 -8.32 -6.23
CA GLU A 39 -6.20 -9.03 -6.14
C GLU A 39 -5.07 -8.14 -5.59
N GLY A 40 -5.43 -7.03 -4.95
CA GLY A 40 -4.47 -6.03 -4.48
C GLY A 40 -4.15 -4.93 -5.49
N PRO A 41 -3.31 -3.96 -5.11
CA PRO A 41 -2.84 -2.91 -6.00
C PRO A 41 -2.00 -3.49 -7.14
N SER A 42 -2.15 -2.96 -8.35
CA SER A 42 -1.25 -3.32 -9.45
C SER A 42 0.17 -2.84 -9.17
N ALA A 43 1.19 -3.51 -9.74
CA ALA A 43 2.59 -3.12 -9.59
C ALA A 43 2.84 -1.63 -9.96
N ALA A 44 2.09 -1.09 -10.93
CA ALA A 44 2.17 0.32 -11.31
C ALA A 44 1.80 1.29 -10.18
N LYS A 45 0.96 0.86 -9.22
CA LYS A 45 0.57 1.64 -8.05
C LYS A 45 1.59 1.58 -6.91
N TYR A 46 2.56 0.67 -6.96
CA TYR A 46 3.51 0.50 -5.86
C TYR A 46 4.39 1.74 -5.65
N ALA A 47 4.68 2.50 -6.71
CA ALA A 47 5.39 3.78 -6.60
C ALA A 47 4.59 4.89 -5.87
N GLU A 48 3.26 4.77 -5.85
CA GLU A 48 2.35 5.66 -5.11
C GLU A 48 2.13 5.19 -3.66
N ILE A 49 2.42 3.92 -3.37
CA ILE A 49 2.13 3.29 -2.07
C ILE A 49 3.38 3.18 -1.20
N PHE A 50 4.50 2.72 -1.76
CA PHE A 50 5.74 2.52 -1.01
C PHE A 50 6.69 3.70 -1.12
N VAL A 51 7.60 3.81 -0.14
CA VAL A 51 8.77 4.70 -0.28
C VAL A 51 9.65 4.26 -1.45
N PRO A 52 10.38 5.21 -2.11
CA PRO A 52 11.05 4.92 -3.36
C PRO A 52 12.07 3.77 -3.33
N ASP A 53 12.85 3.64 -2.27
CA ASP A 53 13.87 2.58 -2.14
C ASP A 53 13.25 1.19 -1.98
N LEU A 54 12.18 1.07 -1.19
CA LEU A 54 11.43 -0.18 -1.03
C LEU A 54 10.71 -0.56 -2.34
N PHE A 55 10.03 0.39 -2.98
CA PHE A 55 9.44 0.17 -4.30
C PHE A 55 10.48 -0.35 -5.31
N GLN A 56 11.63 0.30 -5.39
CA GLN A 56 12.70 -0.11 -6.32
C GLN A 56 13.26 -1.50 -6.00
N ALA A 57 13.27 -1.92 -4.73
CA ALA A 57 13.68 -3.27 -4.36
C ALA A 57 12.69 -4.32 -4.85
N ILE A 58 11.39 -4.10 -4.61
CA ILE A 58 10.30 -4.97 -5.08
C ILE A 58 10.30 -5.07 -6.61
N ASP A 59 10.40 -3.94 -7.30
CA ASP A 59 10.41 -3.87 -8.76
C ASP A 59 11.67 -4.50 -9.38
N ARG A 60 12.83 -4.44 -8.71
CA ARG A 60 14.02 -5.21 -9.12
C ARG A 60 13.82 -6.71 -8.95
N ASP A 61 13.22 -7.15 -7.86
CA ASP A 61 12.96 -8.56 -7.58
C ASP A 61 12.05 -9.18 -8.65
N PHE A 62 10.90 -8.56 -8.92
CA PHE A 62 9.99 -9.02 -9.98
C PHE A 62 10.65 -9.11 -11.35
N ARG A 63 11.41 -8.08 -11.76
CA ARG A 63 12.13 -8.12 -13.05
C ARG A 63 13.23 -9.17 -13.10
N GLN A 64 13.93 -9.43 -12.00
CA GLN A 64 14.97 -10.44 -11.98
C GLN A 64 14.37 -11.85 -12.06
N ALA A 65 13.31 -12.09 -11.31
CA ALA A 65 12.55 -13.34 -11.35
C ALA A 65 12.01 -13.61 -12.76
N GLU A 66 11.37 -12.63 -13.39
CA GLU A 66 10.88 -12.72 -14.77
C GLU A 66 11.99 -13.06 -15.76
N ARG A 67 13.15 -12.39 -15.67
CA ARG A 67 14.30 -12.63 -16.58
C ARG A 67 14.89 -14.03 -16.43
N LYS A 68 14.80 -14.61 -15.24
CA LYS A 68 15.40 -15.92 -14.93
C LYS A 68 14.40 -17.08 -15.01
N GLY A 69 13.10 -16.80 -15.16
CA GLY A 69 12.05 -17.81 -15.02
C GLY A 69 11.96 -18.35 -13.60
N GLU A 70 12.31 -17.54 -12.59
CA GLU A 70 12.27 -17.89 -11.17
C GLU A 70 11.04 -17.26 -10.50
N VAL A 71 10.72 -17.72 -9.28
CA VAL A 71 9.72 -17.07 -8.42
C VAL A 71 10.38 -15.87 -7.73
N PRO A 72 9.73 -14.69 -7.68
CA PRO A 72 10.25 -13.54 -6.94
C PRO A 72 10.45 -13.85 -5.45
N THR A 73 11.39 -13.14 -4.83
CA THR A 73 11.62 -13.20 -3.38
C THR A 73 10.36 -12.78 -2.62
N LEU A 74 9.69 -11.72 -3.08
CA LEU A 74 8.33 -11.42 -2.65
C LEU A 74 7.35 -12.28 -3.45
N SER A 75 7.03 -13.46 -2.91
CA SER A 75 5.93 -14.28 -3.39
C SER A 75 4.63 -13.92 -2.66
N GLY A 76 3.55 -13.73 -3.41
CA GLY A 76 2.24 -13.39 -2.87
C GLY A 76 2.01 -11.88 -2.69
N ASP A 77 0.98 -11.55 -1.91
CA ASP A 77 0.55 -10.19 -1.63
C ASP A 77 1.24 -9.64 -0.38
N ALA A 78 2.10 -8.63 -0.57
CA ALA A 78 2.82 -7.95 0.52
C ALA A 78 1.90 -7.30 1.57
N PHE A 79 0.70 -6.89 1.19
CA PHE A 79 -0.28 -6.24 2.08
C PHE A 79 -1.10 -7.25 2.86
N LEU A 80 -1.18 -8.51 2.42
CA LEU A 80 -1.90 -9.56 3.15
C LEU A 80 -0.95 -10.56 3.84
N ASP A 81 0.31 -10.61 3.42
CA ASP A 81 1.27 -11.67 3.78
C ASP A 81 0.69 -13.06 3.45
N ALA A 82 0.22 -13.23 2.20
CA ALA A 82 -0.48 -14.43 1.73
C ALA A 82 -0.30 -14.66 0.21
N ASP A 83 -0.36 -15.92 -0.23
CA ASP A 83 -0.05 -16.31 -1.62
C ASP A 83 -1.16 -16.06 -2.64
N GLY A 84 -2.42 -16.03 -2.22
CA GLY A 84 -3.58 -16.06 -3.12
C GLY A 84 -4.59 -14.93 -2.88
N PRO A 85 -5.44 -14.61 -3.87
CA PRO A 85 -6.48 -13.60 -3.73
C PRO A 85 -7.67 -14.18 -2.94
N ASP A 86 -7.48 -14.37 -1.64
CA ASP A 86 -8.58 -14.74 -0.75
C ASP A 86 -9.28 -13.47 -0.25
N PRO A 87 -10.63 -13.44 -0.23
CA PRO A 87 -11.37 -12.31 0.30
C PRO A 87 -11.05 -12.12 1.78
N ILE A 88 -10.93 -10.86 2.20
CA ILE A 88 -10.80 -10.53 3.62
C ILE A 88 -12.13 -10.04 4.21
N THR A 89 -12.32 -10.32 5.50
CA THR A 89 -13.39 -9.77 6.33
C THR A 89 -12.82 -9.15 7.60
N ASP A 90 -13.68 -8.51 8.41
CA ASP A 90 -13.34 -7.97 9.73
C ASP A 90 -12.12 -7.02 9.73
N LEU A 91 -11.98 -6.23 8.67
CA LEU A 91 -10.89 -5.26 8.52
C LEU A 91 -10.97 -4.17 9.60
N ALA A 92 -9.94 -4.10 10.42
CA ALA A 92 -9.72 -3.05 11.41
C ALA A 92 -8.37 -2.37 11.14
N ILE A 93 -8.38 -1.03 11.09
CA ILE A 93 -7.19 -0.22 10.84
C ILE A 93 -7.11 0.86 11.92
N ASN A 94 -6.03 0.87 12.68
CA ASN A 94 -5.74 1.89 13.68
C ASN A 94 -4.39 2.54 13.38
N VAL A 95 -4.35 3.86 13.26
CA VAL A 95 -3.10 4.59 12.97
C VAL A 95 -2.75 5.55 14.11
N VAL A 96 -1.50 5.46 14.57
CA VAL A 96 -0.90 6.40 15.54
C VAL A 96 0.11 7.28 14.80
N VAL A 97 -0.13 8.59 14.78
CA VAL A 97 0.74 9.57 14.10
C VAL A 97 1.71 10.22 15.09
N SER A 98 2.98 10.36 14.69
CA SER A 98 4.03 11.06 15.43
C SER A 98 4.84 11.91 14.46
N GLY A 99 4.47 13.19 14.34
CA GLY A 99 5.09 14.12 13.38
C GLY A 99 4.95 13.63 11.93
N SER A 100 6.07 13.48 11.25
CA SER A 100 6.14 12.97 9.86
C SER A 100 6.17 11.44 9.75
N LYS A 101 5.91 10.72 10.84
CA LYS A 101 5.82 9.26 10.89
C LYS A 101 4.47 8.82 11.42
N ALA A 102 4.05 7.61 11.07
CA ALA A 102 2.92 6.96 11.70
C ALA A 102 3.12 5.44 11.74
N VAL A 103 2.43 4.78 12.66
CA VAL A 103 2.39 3.32 12.75
C VAL A 103 0.93 2.88 12.62
N GLY A 104 0.65 2.04 11.63
CA GLY A 104 -0.66 1.42 11.44
C GLY A 104 -0.69 0.00 11.97
N ALA A 105 -1.68 -0.33 12.80
CA ALA A 105 -2.04 -1.71 13.10
C ALA A 105 -3.22 -2.10 12.20
N VAL A 106 -3.00 -3.08 11.32
CA VAL A 106 -4.01 -3.59 10.39
C VAL A 106 -4.34 -5.02 10.73
N ALA A 107 -5.60 -5.31 11.06
CA ALA A 107 -6.07 -6.65 11.39
C ALA A 107 -7.24 -7.02 10.48
N PHE A 108 -7.29 -8.28 10.05
CA PHE A 108 -8.35 -8.80 9.18
C PHE A 108 -8.40 -10.32 9.25
N VAL A 109 -9.44 -10.88 8.66
CA VAL A 109 -9.65 -12.33 8.53
C VAL A 109 -9.57 -12.69 7.05
N ILE A 110 -8.69 -13.60 6.68
CA ILE A 110 -8.71 -14.24 5.37
C ILE A 110 -9.63 -15.47 5.47
N GLN A 111 -10.60 -15.56 4.55
CA GLN A 111 -11.45 -16.75 4.41
C GLN A 111 -11.11 -17.47 3.11
N SER A 112 -10.32 -18.53 3.23
CA SER A 112 -9.91 -19.36 2.10
C SER A 112 -10.69 -20.68 2.09
N PRO A 113 -11.32 -21.07 0.97
CA PRO A 113 -11.89 -22.42 0.84
C PRO A 113 -10.84 -23.53 1.00
N ALA A 114 -9.58 -23.25 0.65
CA ALA A 114 -8.48 -24.22 0.70
C ALA A 114 -7.80 -24.29 2.08
N HIS A 115 -7.75 -23.18 2.81
CA HIS A 115 -6.96 -23.06 4.05
C HIS A 115 -7.79 -22.73 5.30
N GLY A 116 -9.10 -22.53 5.15
CA GLY A 116 -10.00 -22.19 6.25
C GLY A 116 -9.92 -20.70 6.64
N VAL A 117 -10.12 -20.44 7.94
CA VAL A 117 -10.13 -19.09 8.52
C VAL A 117 -8.75 -18.76 9.07
N ASP A 118 -8.16 -17.68 8.57
CA ASP A 118 -6.84 -17.21 9.00
C ASP A 118 -6.93 -15.75 9.49
N ARG A 119 -6.48 -15.50 10.72
CA ARG A 119 -6.53 -14.17 11.34
C ARG A 119 -5.17 -13.50 11.19
N ARG A 120 -5.13 -12.37 10.51
CA ARG A 120 -3.91 -11.62 10.25
C ARG A 120 -3.86 -10.33 11.06
N GLN A 121 -2.66 -9.99 11.49
CA GLN A 121 -2.33 -8.70 12.07
C GLN A 121 -0.97 -8.25 11.54
N LEU A 122 -0.95 -7.10 10.87
CA LEU A 122 0.22 -6.47 10.31
C LEU A 122 0.50 -5.15 11.02
N THR A 123 1.78 -4.80 11.10
CA THR A 123 2.22 -3.47 11.54
C THR A 123 2.83 -2.73 10.35
N ILE A 124 2.30 -1.56 10.03
CA ILE A 124 2.68 -0.77 8.86
C ILE A 124 3.38 0.50 9.32
N ASP A 125 4.67 0.59 9.06
CA ASP A 125 5.43 1.81 9.30
C ASP A 125 5.19 2.77 8.13
N LEU A 126 4.80 4.00 8.44
CA LEU A 126 4.46 5.05 7.47
C LEU A 126 5.36 6.27 7.65
N VAL A 127 5.67 6.91 6.54
CA VAL A 127 6.35 8.21 6.51
C VAL A 127 5.60 9.20 5.62
N GLN A 128 5.56 10.46 6.05
CA GLN A 128 5.01 11.55 5.27
C GLN A 128 6.10 12.06 4.32
N THR A 129 5.81 12.05 3.02
CA THR A 129 6.68 12.58 1.96
C THR A 129 6.03 13.82 1.34
N PRO A 130 6.76 14.62 0.52
CA PRO A 130 6.15 15.70 -0.25
C PRO A 130 5.01 15.22 -1.18
N ALA A 131 5.02 13.94 -1.57
CA ALA A 131 3.98 13.33 -2.40
C ALA A 131 2.87 12.63 -1.58
N GLY A 132 2.81 12.87 -0.27
CA GLY A 132 1.87 12.25 0.66
C GLY A 132 2.47 11.10 1.49
N TRP A 133 1.62 10.40 2.23
CA TRP A 133 2.02 9.24 3.02
C TRP A 133 2.48 8.09 2.13
N ARG A 134 3.50 7.35 2.60
CA ARG A 134 4.02 6.15 1.96
C ARG A 134 4.30 5.08 3.02
N ILE A 135 4.15 3.82 2.63
CA ILE A 135 4.58 2.67 3.41
C ILE A 135 6.11 2.61 3.38
N TYR A 136 6.69 2.73 4.56
CA TYR A 136 8.11 2.59 4.80
C TYR A 136 8.49 1.13 5.00
N ASP A 137 7.70 0.38 5.77
CA ASP A 137 7.91 -1.04 6.04
C ASP A 137 6.58 -1.72 6.40
N ILE A 138 6.51 -3.04 6.22
CA ILE A 138 5.40 -3.88 6.66
C ILE A 138 5.99 -5.00 7.49
N ALA A 139 5.51 -5.16 8.72
CA ALA A 139 5.89 -6.25 9.60
C ALA A 139 4.75 -7.26 9.77
N SER A 140 5.09 -8.53 9.62
CA SER A 140 4.22 -9.70 9.80
C SER A 140 4.97 -10.78 10.56
N LYS A 141 4.24 -11.59 11.32
CA LYS A 141 4.81 -12.66 12.14
C LYS A 141 4.86 -14.02 11.44
N ARG A 142 4.33 -14.15 10.22
CA ARG A 142 4.19 -15.44 9.54
C ARG A 142 5.22 -15.62 8.44
N ASP A 143 5.10 -14.89 7.33
CA ASP A 143 5.80 -15.26 6.10
C ASP A 143 6.92 -14.28 5.69
N PHE A 144 7.15 -13.18 6.43
CA PHE A 144 8.37 -12.37 6.27
C PHE A 144 9.55 -12.97 7.06
N PRO A 145 10.54 -13.63 6.42
CA PRO A 145 11.80 -13.95 7.08
C PRO A 145 12.47 -12.64 7.52
N ASN A 146 12.84 -12.55 8.80
CA ASN A 146 13.30 -11.33 9.50
C ASN A 146 12.19 -10.33 9.89
N GLU A 147 10.93 -10.77 9.93
CA GLU A 147 9.76 -10.06 10.49
C GLU A 147 9.25 -8.86 9.68
N THR A 148 9.96 -8.38 8.65
CA THR A 148 9.52 -7.23 7.82
C THR A 148 9.83 -7.33 6.33
N LEU A 149 9.06 -6.61 5.51
CA LEU A 149 9.22 -6.51 4.06
C LEU A 149 10.54 -5.84 3.66
N ARG A 150 11.02 -4.83 4.40
CA ARG A 150 12.38 -4.32 4.22
C ARG A 150 13.44 -5.37 4.53
N GLY A 151 13.21 -6.18 5.58
CA GLY A 151 14.07 -7.29 5.96
C GLY A 151 14.24 -8.32 4.85
N LEU A 152 13.16 -8.62 4.12
CA LEU A 152 13.17 -9.49 2.94
C LEU A 152 14.19 -9.06 1.89
N PHE A 153 14.28 -7.75 1.64
CA PHE A 153 15.20 -7.16 0.66
C PHE A 153 16.53 -6.67 1.25
N LYS A 154 16.82 -6.99 2.53
CA LYS A 154 18.03 -6.56 3.25
C LYS A 154 18.21 -5.03 3.27
N LEU A 155 17.10 -4.30 3.29
CA LEU A 155 17.11 -2.84 3.42
C LEU A 155 17.22 -2.44 4.89
N ARG A 156 17.81 -1.26 5.15
CA ARG A 156 17.88 -0.71 6.51
C ARG A 156 16.48 -0.30 6.99
N ARG A 157 16.17 -0.59 8.26
CA ARG A 157 14.97 -0.10 8.95
C ARG A 157 15.23 1.24 9.64
#